data_AF-G6F2M5-F1
#
_entry.id   AF-G6F2M5-F1
#
_cell.length_a   1.000
_cell.length_b   1.000
_cell.length_c   1.000
_cell.angle_alpha   90.00
_cell.angle_beta   90.00
_cell.angle_gamma   90.00
#
_symmetry.space_group_name_H-M   'P 1'
#
loop_
_entity.id
_entity.type
_entity.pdbx_description
1 polymer ?
#
loop_
_entity_poly.entity_id
_entity_poly.type
_entity_poly.pdbx_seq_one_letter_code
_entity_poly.pdbx_strand_id
1 'polypeptide(L)'
;MIEKKEFTSTDDTSEGSSVRHNDHQASHHIATHHPSEEYISLDGLDPHSDKKMASLRLVIPTYLDNQLTQIAAGKRVTKRYLILKALSDAGYHIEKEDLVADKRRVR
;
A
#
# COMPACT_ATOMS: atom_id res chain seq x y z
N MET A 1 -14.77 43.88 3.97
CA MET A 1 -13.86 45.03 4.17
C MET A 1 -12.79 44.59 5.14
N ILE A 2 -11.52 44.70 4.71
CA ILE A 2 -10.28 44.87 5.50
C ILE A 2 -9.89 43.62 6.35
N GLU A 3 -8.70 43.01 6.28
CA GLU A 3 -7.37 43.56 6.05
C GLU A 3 -6.40 42.49 5.50
N LYS A 4 -5.53 42.93 4.59
CA LYS A 4 -4.34 42.21 4.13
C LYS A 4 -3.26 42.33 5.21
N LYS A 5 -2.49 41.26 5.44
CA LYS A 5 -1.15 41.39 6.02
C LYS A 5 -0.16 40.65 5.12
N GLU A 6 0.48 41.46 4.30
CA GLU A 6 1.74 41.16 3.65
C GLU A 6 2.83 41.14 4.73
N PHE A 7 3.75 40.18 4.64
CA PHE A 7 5.06 40.28 5.29
C PHE A 7 6.11 39.87 4.27
N THR A 8 7.03 40.80 4.03
CA THR A 8 8.08 40.80 3.01
C THR A 8 9.43 40.39 3.59
N SER A 9 10.36 40.03 2.68
CA SER A 9 11.83 40.16 2.80
C SER A 9 12.55 39.18 3.75
N THR A 10 13.78 38.73 3.49
CA THR A 10 14.86 39.10 2.54
C THR A 10 15.89 37.96 2.52
N ASP A 11 16.63 37.87 1.41
CA ASP A 11 18.05 37.53 1.25
C ASP A 11 18.76 36.65 2.30
N ASP A 12 19.54 35.65 1.86
CA ASP A 12 20.97 35.92 1.65
C ASP A 12 21.69 34.82 0.85
N THR A 13 22.64 35.30 0.06
CA THR A 13 23.51 34.60 -0.89
C THR A 13 24.80 34.20 -0.18
N SER A 14 25.37 33.02 -0.48
CA SER A 14 26.81 32.77 -0.26
C SER A 14 27.32 31.60 -1.09
N GLU A 15 27.94 31.95 -2.22
CA GLU A 15 28.91 31.12 -2.92
C GLU A 15 30.20 30.99 -2.11
N GLY A 16 30.91 29.88 -2.25
CA GLY A 16 32.19 29.65 -1.56
C GLY A 16 33.00 28.53 -2.19
N SER A 17 33.58 28.81 -3.36
CA SER A 17 34.56 27.98 -4.06
C SER A 17 35.92 28.02 -3.34
N SER A 18 36.61 26.90 -3.17
CA SER A 18 38.09 26.93 -3.01
C SER A 18 38.76 25.61 -3.40
N VAL A 19 39.80 25.78 -4.19
CA VAL A 19 40.62 24.81 -4.92
C VAL A 19 41.85 24.46 -4.06
N ARG A 20 42.36 23.21 -4.12
CA ARG A 20 43.74 22.86 -4.56
C ARG A 20 44.28 21.51 -4.03
N HIS A 21 44.86 20.81 -4.99
CA HIS A 21 45.69 19.62 -4.99
C HIS A 21 46.81 19.57 -3.94
N ASN A 22 47.15 18.36 -3.44
CA ASN A 22 48.48 17.80 -3.66
C ASN A 22 48.57 16.29 -3.36
N ASP A 23 49.63 15.74 -3.93
CA ASP A 23 49.82 14.37 -4.40
C ASP A 23 50.47 13.36 -3.43
N HIS A 24 50.30 12.08 -3.81
CA HIS A 24 51.14 10.89 -3.59
C HIS A 24 51.22 10.24 -2.19
N GLN A 25 50.69 9.01 -2.07
CA GLN A 25 51.53 7.82 -1.86
C GLN A 25 50.77 6.50 -2.05
N ALA A 26 51.55 5.48 -2.35
CA ALA A 26 51.20 4.30 -3.09
C ALA A 26 50.53 3.17 -2.28
N SER A 27 49.79 2.34 -3.03
CA SER A 27 49.65 0.90 -2.88
C SER A 27 49.16 0.36 -1.54
N HIS A 28 47.91 -0.09 -1.48
CA HIS A 28 47.59 -1.45 -1.06
C HIS A 28 46.26 -1.89 -1.69
N HIS A 29 46.36 -2.97 -2.48
CA HIS A 29 45.25 -3.76 -2.98
C HIS A 29 44.33 -4.18 -1.84
N ILE A 30 43.08 -3.73 -1.86
CA ILE A 30 41.96 -4.59 -1.49
C ILE A 30 40.85 -4.26 -2.49
N ALA A 31 40.68 -5.14 -3.46
CA ALA A 31 39.45 -5.19 -4.22
C ALA A 31 38.34 -5.57 -3.24
N THR A 32 37.72 -4.58 -2.61
CA THR A 32 36.36 -4.73 -2.10
C THR A 32 35.48 -4.90 -3.32
N HIS A 33 35.37 -6.16 -3.77
CA HIS A 33 34.19 -6.64 -4.44
C HIS A 33 33.02 -6.18 -3.56
N HIS A 34 32.36 -5.11 -3.98
CA HIS A 34 31.00 -4.86 -3.56
C HIS A 34 30.26 -6.12 -4.00
N PRO A 35 29.78 -6.98 -3.09
CA PRO A 35 28.78 -7.94 -3.51
C PRO A 35 27.67 -7.05 -4.08
N SER A 36 27.42 -7.23 -5.38
CA SER A 36 26.19 -6.84 -6.01
C SER A 36 25.09 -7.09 -5.01
N GLU A 37 24.34 -6.04 -4.65
CA GLU A 37 23.05 -6.20 -4.04
C GLU A 37 22.29 -7.16 -4.95
N GLU A 38 22.33 -8.44 -4.60
CA GLU A 38 21.29 -9.37 -4.95
C GLU A 38 20.06 -8.74 -4.32
N TYR A 39 19.36 -7.94 -5.14
CA TYR A 39 17.95 -7.73 -5.01
C TYR A 39 17.35 -9.13 -5.00
N ILE A 40 17.29 -9.72 -3.81
CA ILE A 40 16.40 -10.82 -3.53
C ILE A 40 15.04 -10.20 -3.80
N SER A 41 14.51 -10.45 -4.99
CA SER A 41 13.15 -10.09 -5.36
C SER A 41 12.25 -10.62 -4.25
N LEU A 42 11.76 -9.72 -3.39
CA LEU A 42 10.80 -10.00 -2.33
C LEU A 42 9.40 -10.25 -2.95
N ASP A 43 9.34 -10.93 -4.09
CA ASP A 43 8.14 -11.23 -4.88
C ASP A 43 7.32 -12.40 -4.28
N GLY A 44 7.47 -12.66 -2.97
CA GLY A 44 6.86 -13.85 -2.33
C GLY A 44 6.33 -13.65 -0.92
N LEU A 45 6.47 -12.47 -0.32
CA LEU A 45 5.80 -12.15 0.95
C LEU A 45 4.44 -11.52 0.65
N ASP A 46 3.54 -12.32 0.08
CA ASP A 46 2.12 -12.08 0.33
C ASP A 46 1.88 -12.53 1.78
N PRO A 47 1.70 -11.62 2.77
CA PRO A 47 1.52 -11.99 4.18
C PRO A 47 0.21 -12.77 4.45
N HIS A 48 -0.46 -13.22 3.40
CA HIS A 48 -1.77 -13.85 3.40
C HIS A 48 -1.76 -15.28 2.87
N SER A 49 -0.60 -15.81 2.45
CA SER A 49 -0.50 -17.15 1.83
C SER A 49 -0.83 -18.31 2.77
N ASP A 50 -0.70 -18.15 4.09
CA ASP A 50 -0.81 -19.26 5.05
C ASP A 50 -2.13 -19.28 5.85
N LYS A 51 -3.10 -18.41 5.55
CA LYS A 51 -4.36 -18.40 6.27
C LYS A 51 -5.20 -19.61 5.85
N LYS A 52 -5.36 -20.58 6.76
CA LYS A 52 -6.26 -21.74 6.55
C LYS A 52 -7.66 -21.24 6.21
N MET A 53 -8.12 -21.51 4.98
CA MET A 53 -9.44 -21.08 4.51
C MET A 53 -10.49 -22.15 4.79
N ALA A 54 -11.66 -21.73 5.27
CA ALA A 54 -12.87 -22.56 5.36
C ALA A 54 -13.90 -22.12 4.31
N SER A 55 -14.66 -23.07 3.77
CA SER A 55 -15.76 -22.79 2.83
C SER A 55 -17.09 -22.74 3.58
N LEU A 56 -17.87 -21.68 3.35
CA LEU A 56 -19.20 -21.51 3.90
C LEU A 56 -20.25 -21.73 2.81
N ARG A 57 -21.16 -22.70 3.02
CA ARG A 57 -22.32 -22.96 2.15
C ARG A 57 -23.60 -22.56 2.87
N LEU A 58 -24.45 -21.77 2.22
CA LEU A 58 -25.68 -21.23 2.78
C LEU A 58 -26.83 -21.44 1.80
N VAL A 59 -28.04 -21.69 2.33
CA VAL A 59 -29.29 -21.62 1.58
C VAL A 59 -30.04 -20.39 2.06
N ILE A 60 -30.39 -19.50 1.13
CA ILE A 60 -31.09 -18.26 1.43
C ILE A 60 -32.31 -18.11 0.52
N PRO A 61 -33.34 -17.34 0.93
CA PRO A 61 -34.44 -17.01 0.06
C PRO A 61 -33.98 -16.27 -1.20
N THR A 62 -34.62 -16.53 -2.33
CA THR A 62 -34.28 -15.92 -3.63
C THR A 62 -34.30 -14.39 -3.60
N TYR A 63 -35.26 -13.80 -2.87
CA TYR A 63 -35.34 -12.34 -2.76
C TYR A 63 -34.07 -11.74 -2.11
N LEU A 64 -33.48 -12.44 -1.15
CA LEU A 64 -32.28 -11.97 -0.45
C LEU A 64 -31.06 -12.10 -1.37
N ASP A 65 -30.93 -13.18 -2.14
CA ASP A 65 -29.84 -13.32 -3.10
C ASP A 65 -29.87 -12.21 -4.17
N ASN A 66 -31.07 -11.86 -4.65
CA ASN A 66 -31.26 -10.77 -5.59
C ASN A 66 -30.84 -9.42 -4.98
N GLN A 67 -31.25 -9.14 -3.74
CA GLN A 67 -30.84 -7.93 -3.02
C GLN A 67 -29.32 -7.87 -2.82
N LEU A 68 -28.69 -8.98 -2.41
CA LEU A 68 -27.24 -9.07 -2.27
C LEU A 68 -26.53 -8.79 -3.59
N THR A 69 -27.05 -9.30 -4.71
CA THR A 69 -26.51 -9.05 -6.05
C THR A 69 -26.56 -7.57 -6.40
N GLN A 70 -27.72 -6.93 -6.21
CA GLN A 70 -27.92 -5.52 -6.53
C GLN A 70 -27.03 -4.61 -5.67
N ILE A 71 -26.97 -4.87 -4.36
CA ILE A 71 -26.17 -4.07 -3.42
C ILE A 71 -24.67 -4.25 -3.71
N ALA A 72 -24.23 -5.48 -3.99
CA ALA A 72 -22.84 -5.79 -4.32
C ALA A 72 -22.40 -5.03 -5.58
N ALA A 73 -23.23 -5.05 -6.64
CA ALA A 73 -22.97 -4.30 -7.87
C ALA A 73 -22.91 -2.79 -7.62
N GLY A 74 -23.89 -2.24 -6.88
CA GLY A 74 -23.95 -0.80 -6.59
C GLY A 74 -22.75 -0.30 -5.77
N LYS A 75 -22.24 -1.12 -4.84
CA LYS A 75 -21.08 -0.79 -4.00
C LYS A 75 -19.74 -1.20 -4.61
N ARG A 76 -19.73 -1.86 -5.77
CA ARG A 76 -18.53 -2.49 -6.37
C ARG A 76 -17.80 -3.39 -5.37
N VAL A 77 -18.53 -4.27 -4.72
CA VAL A 77 -18.01 -5.29 -3.79
C VAL A 77 -18.57 -6.66 -4.15
N THR A 78 -18.01 -7.71 -3.56
CA THR A 78 -18.52 -9.08 -3.76
C THR A 78 -19.66 -9.41 -2.77
N LYS A 79 -20.47 -10.42 -3.06
CA LYS A 79 -21.45 -10.95 -2.08
C LYS A 79 -20.75 -11.43 -0.80
N ARG A 80 -19.57 -12.07 -0.94
CA ARG A 80 -18.72 -12.48 0.19
C ARG A 80 -18.36 -11.30 1.09
N TYR A 81 -17.96 -10.17 0.50
CA TYR A 81 -17.66 -8.95 1.26
C TYR A 81 -18.87 -8.53 2.11
N LEU A 82 -20.07 -8.50 1.53
CA LEU A 82 -21.28 -8.11 2.28
C LEU A 82 -21.57 -9.06 3.44
N ILE A 83 -21.39 -10.36 3.24
CA ILE A 83 -21.59 -11.37 4.29
C ILE A 83 -20.55 -11.18 5.41
N LEU A 84 -19.27 -11.05 5.06
CA LEU A 84 -18.22 -10.81 6.05
C LEU A 84 -18.44 -9.49 6.79
N LYS A 85 -18.85 -8.43 6.08
CA LYS A 85 -19.15 -7.15 6.72
C LYS A 85 -20.30 -7.27 7.72
N ALA A 86 -21.38 -7.96 7.36
CA ALA A 86 -22.51 -8.20 8.27
C ALA A 86 -22.10 -9.03 9.49
N LEU A 87 -21.21 -10.02 9.34
CA LEU A 87 -20.65 -10.77 10.46
C LEU A 87 -19.78 -9.89 11.35
N SER A 88 -18.95 -9.02 10.77
CA SER A 88 -18.16 -8.05 11.53
C SER A 88 -19.07 -7.10 12.33
N ASP A 89 -20.15 -6.61 11.71
CA ASP A 89 -21.13 -5.73 12.34
C ASP A 89 -21.93 -6.47 13.44
N ALA A 90 -22.06 -7.80 13.35
CA ALA A 90 -22.63 -8.65 14.39
C ALA A 90 -21.64 -9.00 15.53
N GLY A 91 -20.39 -8.51 15.47
CA GLY A 91 -19.37 -8.67 16.50
C GLY A 91 -18.38 -9.82 16.28
N TYR A 92 -18.39 -10.48 15.12
CA TYR A 92 -17.37 -11.46 14.78
C TYR A 92 -16.04 -10.80 14.41
N HIS A 93 -14.93 -11.39 14.84
CA HIS A 93 -13.59 -10.92 14.47
C HIS A 93 -13.29 -11.23 13.00
N ILE A 94 -13.00 -10.19 12.22
CA ILE A 94 -12.66 -10.26 10.80
C ILE A 94 -11.54 -9.26 10.55
N GLU A 95 -10.46 -9.74 9.91
CA GLU A 95 -9.33 -8.90 9.54
C GLU A 95 -9.74 -7.95 8.41
N LYS A 96 -9.23 -6.72 8.42
CA LYS A 96 -9.61 -5.70 7.42
C LYS A 96 -9.21 -6.12 6.01
N GLU A 97 -8.14 -6.89 5.91
CA GLU A 97 -7.57 -7.42 4.68
C GLU A 97 -8.50 -8.48 4.04
N ASP A 98 -9.36 -9.12 4.83
CA ASP A 98 -10.37 -10.07 4.31
C ASP A 98 -11.58 -9.34 3.68
N LEU A 99 -11.78 -8.06 4.00
CA LEU A 99 -12.82 -7.20 3.43
C LEU A 99 -12.37 -6.59 2.09
N VAL A 100 -12.13 -7.46 1.11
CA VAL A 100 -11.65 -7.04 -0.22
C VAL A 100 -12.81 -6.53 -1.09
N ALA A 101 -12.71 -5.28 -1.55
CA ALA A 101 -13.61 -4.69 -2.54
C ALA A 101 -13.44 -5.33 -3.93
N ASP A 102 -14.46 -5.23 -4.79
CA ASP A 102 -14.42 -5.86 -6.12
C ASP A 102 -13.43 -5.12 -7.03
N LYS A 103 -12.28 -5.72 -7.32
CA LYS A 103 -11.22 -5.19 -8.18
C LYS A 103 -11.47 -5.46 -9.67
N ARG A 104 -12.72 -5.52 -10.14
CA ARG A 104 -13.00 -5.61 -11.57
C ARG A 104 -12.47 -4.36 -12.30
N ARG A 105 -11.35 -4.51 -13.01
CA ARG A 105 -10.88 -3.54 -14.01
C ARG A 105 -11.96 -3.44 -15.08
N VAL A 106 -12.50 -2.23 -15.28
CA VAL A 106 -13.31 -1.91 -16.46
C VAL A 106 -12.39 -2.11 -17.66
N ARG A 107 -12.70 -3.12 -18.49
CA ARG A 107 -12.02 -3.34 -19.77
C ARG A 107 -12.50 -2.32 -20.79
#